data_AF-A0A930Z447-F1
#
_entry.id   AF-A0A930Z447-F1
#
_cell.length_a   1.000
_cell.length_b   1.000
_cell.length_c   1.000
_cell.angle_alpha   90.00
_cell.angle_beta   90.00
_cell.angle_gamma   90.00
#
_symmetry.space_group_name_H-M   'P 1'
#
loop_
_entity.id
_entity.type
_entity.pdbx_description
1 polymer ?
#
loop_
_entity_poly.entity_id
_entity_poly.type
_entity_poly.pdbx_seq_one_letter_code
_entity_poly.pdbx_strand_id
1 'polypeptide(L)'
;MRRYCASNRTNRFWTLTYDGQGCHDPLVLRSDLAGFFPSLRSSLGGKPFPYLWVPEWHKTDHGLHAHFVCAQYIRRSLIESVWQQVPGHGYVYGKLIGDLPVGSAAVDEARIAARYIAKYMNKDFDEKRAMGLHRYDLAQGFQPRKVTVPGPTLEEAVMRACELMGGSPSRFSTSEQWRDWAGPSAVAMSWDS
;
A
#
# COMPACT_ATOMS: atom_id res chain seq x y z
N MET A 1 4.88 1.26 -1.91
CA MET A 1 3.82 0.26 -1.64
C MET A 1 4.34 -1.17 -1.46
N ARG A 2 4.76 -1.92 -2.50
CA ARG A 2 5.01 -3.38 -2.38
C ARG A 2 5.95 -3.78 -1.23
N ARG A 3 7.09 -3.09 -1.09
CA ARG A 3 8.03 -3.30 0.02
C ARG A 3 7.40 -3.07 1.40
N TYR A 4 6.58 -2.03 1.53
CA TYR A 4 5.85 -1.71 2.76
C TYR A 4 4.83 -2.80 3.10
N CYS A 5 4.06 -3.25 2.12
CA CYS A 5 3.08 -4.32 2.34
C CYS A 5 3.74 -5.62 2.78
N ALA A 6 4.83 -6.02 2.11
CA ALA A 6 5.58 -7.22 2.47
C ALA A 6 6.22 -7.13 3.86
N SER A 7 6.89 -6.00 4.18
CA SER A 7 7.54 -5.81 5.48
C SER A 7 6.55 -5.80 6.65
N ASN A 8 5.36 -5.25 6.42
CA ASN A 8 4.32 -5.14 7.44
C ASN A 8 3.27 -6.25 7.39
N ARG A 9 3.40 -7.20 6.46
CA ARG A 9 2.45 -8.31 6.25
C ARG A 9 0.99 -7.84 6.07
N THR A 10 0.78 -6.75 5.33
CA THR A 10 -0.59 -6.24 5.09
C THR A 10 -1.31 -7.10 4.05
N ASN A 11 -2.27 -7.91 4.49
CA ASN A 11 -2.97 -8.91 3.67
C ASN A 11 -4.51 -8.84 3.77
N ARG A 12 -5.07 -7.94 4.58
CA ARG A 12 -6.52 -7.77 4.73
C ARG A 12 -6.97 -6.56 3.93
N PHE A 13 -7.77 -6.78 2.88
CA PHE A 13 -8.21 -5.73 1.96
C PHE A 13 -9.63 -5.28 2.29
N TRP A 14 -9.84 -3.98 2.20
CA TRP A 14 -11.09 -3.32 2.49
C TRP A 14 -11.36 -2.22 1.49
N THR A 15 -12.63 -2.01 1.18
CA THR A 15 -13.14 -0.90 0.39
C THR A 15 -14.10 -0.09 1.25
N LEU A 16 -13.88 1.23 1.29
CA LEU A 16 -14.76 2.23 1.87
C LEU A 16 -15.47 2.95 0.73
N THR A 17 -16.80 2.92 0.78
CA THR A 17 -17.67 3.50 -0.23
C THR A 17 -18.59 4.51 0.46
N TYR A 18 -18.71 5.70 -0.12
CA TYR A 18 -19.72 6.69 0.29
C TYR A 18 -21.13 6.21 -0.08
N ASP A 19 -22.15 6.59 0.66
CA ASP A 19 -23.55 6.34 0.35
C ASP A 19 -24.11 7.43 -0.58
N GLY A 20 -25.31 7.20 -1.12
CA GLY A 20 -26.02 8.15 -1.96
C GLY A 20 -25.29 8.46 -3.27
N GLN A 21 -25.08 9.75 -3.55
CA GLN A 21 -24.39 10.22 -4.77
C GLN A 21 -22.86 10.05 -4.71
N GLY A 22 -22.34 9.64 -3.55
CA GLY A 22 -20.92 9.47 -3.29
C GLY A 22 -20.12 10.77 -3.19
N CYS A 23 -18.80 10.64 -3.15
CA CYS A 23 -17.87 11.77 -3.02
C CYS A 23 -17.16 12.04 -4.35
N HIS A 24 -17.22 13.27 -4.85
CA HIS A 24 -16.57 13.67 -6.09
C HIS A 24 -15.42 14.66 -5.89
N ASP A 25 -14.99 14.85 -4.64
CA ASP A 25 -13.88 15.74 -4.29
C ASP A 25 -12.73 14.96 -3.63
N PRO A 26 -11.56 14.83 -4.29
CA PRO A 26 -10.39 14.17 -3.71
C PRO A 26 -9.89 14.77 -2.40
N LEU A 27 -10.12 16.07 -2.14
CA LEU A 27 -9.72 16.73 -0.89
C LEU A 27 -10.64 16.33 0.27
N VAL A 28 -11.94 16.22 0.00
CA VAL A 28 -12.92 15.72 0.99
C VAL A 28 -12.56 14.29 1.39
N LEU A 29 -12.33 13.40 0.42
CA LEU A 29 -11.89 12.02 0.70
C LEU A 29 -10.65 11.96 1.60
N ARG A 30 -9.67 12.82 1.36
CA ARG A 30 -8.45 12.86 2.17
C ARG A 30 -8.70 13.35 3.59
N SER A 31 -9.51 14.39 3.74
CA SER A 31 -9.91 14.90 5.06
C SER A 31 -10.65 13.83 5.86
N ASP A 32 -11.57 13.13 5.19
CA ASP A 32 -12.36 12.05 5.76
C ASP A 32 -11.47 10.88 6.22
N LEU A 33 -10.52 10.47 5.38
CA LEU A 33 -9.56 9.43 5.74
C LEU A 33 -8.56 9.86 6.82
N ALA A 34 -8.22 11.16 6.89
CA ALA A 34 -7.43 11.71 7.98
C ALA A 34 -8.15 11.65 9.33
N GLY A 35 -9.49 11.67 9.35
CA GLY A 35 -10.30 11.38 10.54
C GLY A 35 -10.49 9.89 10.79
N PHE A 36 -10.74 9.11 9.72
CA PHE A 36 -11.05 7.68 9.80
C PHE A 36 -9.96 6.85 10.47
N PHE A 37 -8.69 6.94 10.02
CA PHE A 37 -7.62 6.07 10.53
C PHE A 37 -7.27 6.32 12.01
N PRO A 38 -7.19 7.58 12.49
CA PRO A 38 -7.05 7.86 13.92
C PRO A 38 -8.22 7.34 14.76
N SER A 39 -9.46 7.51 14.30
CA SER A 39 -10.65 6.98 14.99
C SER A 39 -10.63 5.45 15.03
N LEU A 40 -10.28 4.80 13.92
CA LEU A 40 -10.13 3.34 13.84
C LEU A 40 -9.04 2.84 14.81
N ARG A 41 -7.91 3.54 14.89
CA ARG A 41 -6.84 3.25 15.86
C ARG A 41 -7.36 3.39 17.29
N SER A 42 -8.09 4.45 17.60
CA SER A 42 -8.68 4.67 18.94
C SER A 42 -9.59 3.49 19.32
N SER A 43 -10.50 3.10 18.43
CA SER A 43 -11.44 1.99 18.66
C SER A 43 -10.76 0.62 18.74
N LEU A 44 -9.53 0.49 18.25
CA LEU A 44 -8.68 -0.70 18.39
C LEU A 44 -7.80 -0.68 19.66
N GLY A 45 -8.04 0.25 20.58
CA GLY A 45 -7.27 0.38 21.83
C GLY A 45 -6.02 1.25 21.72
N GLY A 46 -5.95 2.11 20.69
CA GLY A 46 -4.94 3.18 20.58
C GLY A 46 -3.58 2.76 20.03
N LYS A 47 -3.28 1.46 19.94
CA LYS A 47 -1.99 0.99 19.42
C LYS A 47 -1.85 1.29 17.92
N PRO A 48 -0.73 1.88 17.45
CA PRO A 48 -0.47 2.06 16.03
C PRO A 48 -0.50 0.73 15.28
N PHE A 49 -0.98 0.75 14.03
CA PHE A 49 -0.99 -0.43 13.16
C PHE A 49 -0.66 -0.04 11.72
N PRO A 50 -0.04 -0.94 10.94
CA PRO A 50 0.30 -0.67 9.56
C PRO A 50 -0.94 -0.74 8.67
N TYR A 51 -1.16 0.33 7.90
CA TYR A 51 -2.10 0.36 6.79
C TYR A 51 -1.50 1.09 5.59
N LEU A 52 -2.09 0.86 4.42
CA LEU A 52 -1.90 1.65 3.21
C LEU A 52 -3.29 1.85 2.60
N TRP A 53 -3.57 3.02 2.02
CA TRP A 53 -4.79 3.24 1.25
C TRP A 53 -4.53 3.94 -0.09
N VAL A 54 -5.44 3.73 -1.04
CA VAL A 54 -5.46 4.32 -2.38
C VAL A 54 -6.86 4.82 -2.71
N PRO A 55 -7.01 6.01 -3.30
CA PRO A 55 -8.29 6.43 -3.88
C PRO A 55 -8.53 5.71 -5.22
N GLU A 56 -9.78 5.40 -5.53
CA GLU A 56 -10.23 4.92 -6.84
C GLU A 56 -11.46 5.71 -7.27
N TRP A 57 -11.51 6.17 -8.53
CA TRP A 57 -12.78 6.60 -9.13
C TRP A 57 -13.60 5.38 -9.54
N HIS A 58 -14.84 5.28 -9.04
CA HIS A 58 -15.72 4.23 -9.48
C HIS A 58 -16.03 4.37 -10.97
N LYS A 59 -16.25 3.25 -11.66
CA LYS A 59 -16.53 3.22 -13.12
C LYS A 59 -17.85 3.89 -13.53
N THR A 60 -18.66 4.27 -12.55
CA THR A 60 -19.94 4.97 -12.72
C THR A 60 -19.86 6.33 -12.04
N ASP A 61 -20.90 7.15 -12.18
CA ASP A 61 -20.97 8.48 -11.54
C ASP A 61 -21.16 8.44 -10.02
N HIS A 62 -20.83 7.32 -9.37
CA HIS A 62 -20.86 7.19 -7.90
C HIS A 62 -19.66 7.90 -7.23
N GLY A 63 -18.66 8.33 -7.98
CA GLY A 63 -17.52 9.05 -7.43
C GLY A 63 -16.44 8.16 -6.79
N LEU A 64 -15.74 8.70 -5.81
CA LEU A 64 -14.54 8.14 -5.19
C LEU A 64 -14.84 7.04 -4.17
N HIS A 65 -14.05 5.98 -4.24
CA HIS A 65 -13.89 4.94 -3.21
C HIS A 65 -12.49 5.02 -2.62
N ALA A 66 -12.32 4.47 -1.42
CA ALA A 66 -11.00 4.26 -0.84
C ALA A 66 -10.76 2.78 -0.57
N HIS A 67 -9.68 2.25 -1.13
CA HIS A 67 -9.24 0.88 -0.85
C HIS A 67 -8.09 0.93 0.12
N PHE A 68 -8.13 0.12 1.17
CA PHE A 68 -7.02 0.01 2.09
C PHE A 68 -6.66 -1.44 2.40
N VAL A 69 -5.39 -1.63 2.76
CA VAL A 69 -4.89 -2.90 3.28
C VAL A 69 -4.30 -2.70 4.67
N CYS A 70 -4.51 -3.68 5.56
CA CYS A 70 -3.90 -3.71 6.89
C CYS A 70 -3.40 -5.11 7.25
N ALA A 71 -2.54 -5.20 8.27
CA ALA A 71 -1.89 -6.45 8.70
C ALA A 71 -2.70 -7.26 9.72
N GLN A 72 -3.60 -6.59 10.45
CA GLN A 72 -4.42 -7.23 11.47
C GLN A 72 -5.86 -7.40 10.99
N TYR A 73 -6.52 -8.44 11.48
CA TYR A 73 -7.96 -8.57 11.31
C TYR A 73 -8.67 -7.48 12.12
N ILE A 74 -9.56 -6.76 11.45
CA ILE A 74 -10.44 -5.77 12.06
C ILE A 74 -11.86 -6.23 11.75
N ARG A 75 -12.70 -6.30 12.79
CA ARG A 75 -14.11 -6.69 12.61
C ARG A 75 -14.78 -5.70 11.67
N ARG A 76 -15.49 -6.21 10.67
CA ARG A 76 -16.22 -5.38 9.70
C ARG A 76 -17.14 -4.37 10.38
N SER A 77 -17.91 -4.81 11.38
CA SER A 77 -18.81 -3.94 12.15
C SER A 77 -18.09 -2.77 12.83
N LEU A 78 -16.83 -2.95 13.24
CA LEU A 78 -16.03 -1.86 13.80
C LEU A 78 -15.64 -0.86 12.72
N ILE A 79 -15.18 -1.34 11.56
CA ILE A 79 -14.86 -0.48 10.40
C ILE A 79 -16.08 0.33 9.99
N GLU A 80 -17.24 -0.33 9.88
CA GLU A 80 -18.52 0.32 9.57
C GLU A 80 -18.88 1.38 10.60
N SER A 81 -18.78 1.06 11.90
CA SER A 81 -19.09 2.03 12.96
C SER A 81 -18.21 3.28 12.93
N VAL A 82 -16.93 3.13 12.56
CA VAL A 82 -16.00 4.26 12.43
C VAL A 82 -16.25 5.02 11.13
N TRP A 83 -16.52 4.33 10.02
CA TRP A 83 -16.81 4.95 8.74
C TRP A 83 -18.11 5.78 8.79
N GLN A 84 -19.11 5.31 9.52
CA GLN A 84 -20.36 6.04 9.76
C GLN A 84 -20.16 7.33 10.57
N GLN A 85 -19.07 7.48 11.33
CA GLN A 85 -18.79 8.70 12.09
C GLN A 85 -18.16 9.81 11.24
N VAL A 86 -17.63 9.46 10.07
CA VAL A 86 -17.03 10.42 9.13
C VAL A 86 -18.15 10.97 8.23
N PRO A 87 -18.12 12.26 7.86
CA PRO A 87 -19.07 12.82 6.89
C PRO A 87 -19.04 12.01 5.59
N GLY A 88 -20.21 11.55 5.11
CA GLY A 88 -20.28 10.73 3.90
C GLY A 88 -20.33 9.21 4.14
N HIS A 89 -21.07 8.81 5.16
CA HIS A 89 -21.46 7.44 5.54
C HIS A 89 -21.59 6.50 4.34
N GLY A 90 -21.28 5.19 4.49
CA GLY A 90 -21.61 4.23 3.45
C GLY A 90 -21.12 2.81 3.69
N TYR A 91 -20.81 2.09 2.61
CA TYR A 91 -20.61 0.64 2.63
C TYR A 91 -19.14 0.27 2.86
N VAL A 92 -18.96 -0.79 3.65
CA VAL A 92 -17.66 -1.44 3.84
C VAL A 92 -17.70 -2.81 3.18
N TYR A 93 -16.82 -3.03 2.21
CA TYR A 93 -16.61 -4.34 1.62
C TYR A 93 -15.25 -4.89 2.05
N GLY A 94 -15.25 -6.11 2.60
CA GLY A 94 -14.04 -6.80 3.01
C GLY A 94 -13.74 -7.95 2.07
N LYS A 95 -12.48 -8.06 1.65
CA LYS A 95 -11.98 -9.23 0.92
C LYS A 95 -10.73 -9.75 1.58
N LEU A 96 -10.75 -11.03 1.93
CA LEU A 96 -9.51 -11.76 2.13
C LEU A 96 -8.93 -12.08 0.76
N ILE A 97 -7.74 -11.56 0.48
CA ILE A 97 -7.03 -11.87 -0.75
C ILE A 97 -6.38 -13.25 -0.57
N GLY A 98 -7.11 -14.28 -1.00
CA GLY A 98 -6.71 -15.68 -0.98
C GLY A 98 -6.42 -16.24 -2.38
N ASP A 99 -6.45 -17.56 -2.50
CA ASP A 99 -6.01 -18.37 -3.66
C ASP A 99 -4.48 -18.45 -3.79
N LEU A 100 -3.87 -18.98 -2.73
CA LEU A 100 -2.44 -19.24 -2.64
C LEU A 100 -2.18 -20.74 -2.51
N PRO A 101 -1.07 -21.25 -3.07
CA PRO A 101 -0.65 -22.63 -2.84
C PRO A 101 -0.59 -22.95 -1.34
N VAL A 102 -0.96 -24.19 -0.99
CA VAL A 102 -0.82 -24.70 0.38
C VAL A 102 0.64 -24.52 0.83
N GLY A 103 0.84 -23.97 2.02
CA GLY A 103 2.17 -23.66 2.56
C GLY A 103 2.66 -22.23 2.34
N SER A 104 1.89 -21.38 1.65
CA SER A 104 2.22 -19.96 1.49
C SER A 104 2.27 -19.22 2.83
N ALA A 105 3.23 -18.32 2.98
CA ALA A 105 3.42 -17.54 4.19
C ALA A 105 2.65 -16.21 4.15
N ALA A 106 2.52 -15.55 5.31
CA ALA A 106 1.89 -14.23 5.41
C ALA A 106 2.54 -13.15 4.51
N VAL A 107 3.82 -13.31 4.16
CA VAL A 107 4.52 -12.43 3.22
C VAL A 107 4.01 -12.60 1.79
N ASP A 108 3.63 -13.82 1.40
CA ASP A 108 3.10 -14.12 0.07
C ASP A 108 1.69 -13.55 -0.08
N GLU A 109 0.85 -13.72 0.93
CA GLU A 109 -0.45 -13.04 1.03
C GLU A 109 -0.30 -11.52 0.89
N ALA A 110 0.66 -10.93 1.61
CA ALA A 110 0.89 -9.50 1.57
C ALA A 110 1.39 -9.01 0.20
N ARG A 111 2.18 -9.82 -0.52
CA ARG A 111 2.61 -9.52 -1.90
C ARG A 111 1.44 -9.54 -2.87
N ILE A 112 0.51 -10.49 -2.75
CA ILE A 112 -0.70 -10.51 -3.58
C ILE A 112 -1.58 -9.32 -3.23
N ALA A 113 -1.79 -9.03 -1.94
CA ALA A 113 -2.54 -7.86 -1.53
C ALA A 113 -1.94 -6.57 -2.08
N ALA A 114 -0.60 -6.44 -2.06
CA ALA A 114 0.11 -5.31 -2.66
C ALA A 114 -0.10 -5.21 -4.18
N ARG A 115 -0.09 -6.34 -4.90
CA ARG A 115 -0.39 -6.36 -6.34
C ARG A 115 -1.83 -5.95 -6.62
N TYR A 116 -2.76 -6.44 -5.81
CA TYR A 116 -4.18 -6.15 -5.95
C TYR A 116 -4.48 -4.67 -5.70
N ILE A 117 -4.01 -4.11 -4.59
CA ILE A 117 -4.23 -2.69 -4.29
C ILE A 117 -3.49 -1.76 -5.25
N ALA A 118 -2.34 -2.18 -5.80
CA ALA A 118 -1.65 -1.45 -6.87
C ALA A 118 -2.47 -1.32 -8.16
N LYS A 119 -3.44 -2.22 -8.41
CA LYS A 119 -4.37 -2.10 -9.55
C LYS A 119 -5.12 -0.77 -9.51
N TYR A 120 -5.52 -0.35 -8.31
CA TYR A 120 -6.32 0.86 -8.11
C TYR A 120 -5.51 2.15 -8.16
N MET A 121 -4.18 2.09 -8.01
CA MET A 121 -3.33 3.26 -8.25
C MET A 121 -3.31 3.71 -9.72
N ASN A 122 -3.47 2.76 -10.64
CA ASN A 122 -3.39 3.01 -12.08
C ASN A 122 -4.76 3.25 -12.70
N LYS A 123 -5.83 2.96 -11.96
CA LYS A 123 -7.19 3.04 -12.44
C LYS A 123 -7.68 4.47 -12.20
N ASP A 124 -7.84 5.19 -13.30
CA ASP A 124 -8.59 6.45 -13.39
C ASP A 124 -8.09 7.59 -12.49
N PHE A 125 -6.78 7.72 -12.29
CA PHE A 125 -6.21 9.05 -11.99
C PHE A 125 -6.33 9.89 -13.26
N ASP A 126 -7.51 10.47 -13.51
CA ASP A 126 -7.67 11.53 -14.51
C ASP A 126 -6.66 12.63 -14.13
N GLU A 127 -5.56 12.74 -14.91
CA GLU A 127 -4.40 13.56 -14.56
C GLU A 127 -4.78 15.02 -14.29
N LYS A 128 -5.89 15.48 -14.87
CA LYS A 128 -6.46 16.81 -14.64
C LYS A 128 -7.10 16.99 -13.26
N ARG A 129 -7.67 15.94 -12.66
CA ARG A 129 -8.45 16.00 -11.40
C ARG A 129 -7.61 15.83 -10.15
N ALA A 130 -6.35 15.39 -10.27
CA ALA A 130 -5.53 15.02 -9.11
C ALA A 130 -4.07 15.50 -9.18
N MET A 131 -3.79 16.51 -10.02
CA MET A 131 -2.48 17.15 -10.08
C MET A 131 -2.03 17.60 -8.68
N GLY A 132 -0.85 17.13 -8.25
CA GLY A 132 -0.24 17.49 -6.97
C GLY A 132 -0.62 16.61 -5.77
N LEU A 133 -1.54 15.65 -5.90
CA LEU A 133 -1.95 14.77 -4.78
C LEU A 133 -1.22 13.43 -4.81
N HIS A 134 -0.85 12.92 -3.62
CA HIS A 134 -0.20 11.62 -3.47
C HIS A 134 -1.09 10.46 -3.94
N ARG A 135 -0.62 9.56 -4.81
CA ARG A 135 -1.46 8.45 -5.32
C ARG A 135 -1.88 7.42 -4.25
N TYR A 136 -1.26 7.46 -3.09
CA TYR A 136 -1.53 6.58 -1.95
C TYR A 136 -0.96 7.21 -0.68
N ASP A 137 -1.44 6.77 0.47
CA ASP A 137 -0.89 7.13 1.78
C ASP A 137 -0.60 5.88 2.61
N LEU A 138 0.30 6.04 3.59
CA LEU A 138 0.85 4.98 4.42
C LEU A 138 0.75 5.36 5.90
N ALA A 139 0.56 4.36 6.76
CA ALA A 139 0.79 4.56 8.19
C ALA A 139 2.26 4.92 8.46
N GLN A 140 2.48 5.96 9.26
CA GLN A 140 3.81 6.40 9.66
C GLN A 140 4.41 5.48 10.74
N GLY A 141 5.74 5.34 10.74
CA GLY A 141 6.47 4.48 11.69
C GLY A 141 6.55 3.01 11.27
N PHE A 142 5.95 2.65 10.14
CA PHE A 142 5.94 1.30 9.58
C PHE A 142 6.78 1.18 8.30
N GLN A 143 7.67 2.14 8.03
CA GLN A 143 8.53 2.09 6.85
C GLN A 143 9.50 0.89 6.95
N PRO A 144 9.77 0.16 5.84
CA PRO A 144 10.76 -0.90 5.84
C PRO A 144 12.11 -0.40 6.37
N ARG A 145 12.76 -1.21 7.21
CA ARG A 145 14.09 -0.89 7.74
C ARG A 145 15.07 -0.69 6.60
N LYS A 146 15.75 0.45 6.59
CA LYS A 146 16.91 0.68 5.73
C LYS A 146 18.11 -0.03 6.34
N VAL A 147 18.77 -0.86 5.55
CA VAL A 147 20.03 -1.52 5.94
C VAL A 147 21.12 -0.94 5.07
N THR A 148 22.21 -0.50 5.70
CA THR A 148 23.40 -0.02 4.99
C THR A 148 24.38 -1.17 4.87
N VAL A 149 24.82 -1.46 3.65
CA VAL A 149 25.79 -2.51 3.35
C VAL A 149 27.02 -1.84 2.74
N PRO A 150 28.09 -1.61 3.51
CA PRO A 150 29.28 -0.95 2.99
C PRO A 150 30.10 -1.92 2.12
N GLY A 151 30.75 -1.38 1.10
CA GLY A 151 31.74 -2.06 0.27
C GLY A 151 32.71 -1.03 -0.34
N PRO A 152 34.00 -1.35 -0.49
CA PRO A 152 34.99 -0.49 -1.15
C PRO A 152 34.70 -0.35 -2.64
N THR A 153 33.96 -1.29 -3.23
CA THR A 153 33.50 -1.27 -4.62
C THR A 153 32.01 -1.60 -4.69
N LEU A 154 31.40 -1.27 -5.83
CA LEU A 154 30.01 -1.65 -6.12
C LEU A 154 29.84 -3.17 -6.07
N GLU A 155 30.79 -3.92 -6.64
CA GLU A 155 30.78 -5.38 -6.68
C GLU A 155 30.76 -5.99 -5.28
N GLU A 156 31.63 -5.52 -4.37
CA GLU A 156 31.63 -6.01 -2.99
C GLU A 156 30.34 -5.64 -2.25
N ALA A 157 29.79 -4.44 -2.47
CA ALA A 157 28.53 -4.04 -1.86
C ALA A 157 27.36 -4.91 -2.35
N VAL A 158 27.32 -5.24 -3.65
CA VAL A 158 26.32 -6.13 -4.26
C VAL A 158 26.45 -7.54 -3.73
N MET A 159 27.67 -8.10 -3.67
CA MET A 159 27.93 -9.43 -3.14
C MET A 159 27.42 -9.57 -1.71
N ARG A 160 27.81 -8.64 -0.83
CA ARG A 160 27.35 -8.62 0.58
C ARG A 160 25.83 -8.45 0.70
N ALA A 161 25.22 -7.67 -0.19
CA ALA A 161 23.77 -7.55 -0.24
C ALA A 161 23.10 -8.87 -0.65
N CYS A 162 23.67 -9.62 -1.59
CA CYS A 162 23.17 -10.93 -2.01
C CYS A 162 23.26 -11.96 -0.87
N GLU A 163 24.36 -11.97 -0.13
CA GLU A 163 24.52 -12.81 1.07
C GLU A 163 23.44 -12.52 2.12
N LEU A 164 23.20 -11.24 2.42
CA LEU A 164 22.15 -10.82 3.35
C LEU A 164 20.74 -11.21 2.89
N MET A 165 20.53 -11.25 1.58
CA MET A 165 19.26 -11.62 0.96
C MET A 165 19.13 -13.13 0.71
N GLY A 166 20.16 -13.92 1.03
CA GLY A 166 20.15 -15.38 0.96
C GLY A 166 20.37 -15.98 -0.43
N GLY A 167 20.92 -15.22 -1.38
CA GLY A 167 21.24 -15.73 -2.72
C GLY A 167 21.34 -14.66 -3.79
N SER A 168 21.51 -15.09 -5.05
CA SER A 168 21.57 -14.20 -6.21
C SER A 168 20.20 -13.60 -6.56
N PRO A 169 20.13 -12.33 -7.00
CA PRO A 169 18.88 -11.72 -7.40
C PRO A 169 18.34 -12.33 -8.70
N SER A 170 17.01 -12.45 -8.80
CA SER A 170 16.33 -12.83 -10.04
C SER A 170 16.36 -11.72 -11.10
N ARG A 171 16.47 -10.46 -10.65
CA ARG A 171 16.58 -9.29 -11.53
C ARG A 171 17.66 -8.37 -11.00
N PHE A 172 18.50 -7.91 -11.89
CA PHE A 172 19.57 -6.97 -11.61
C PHE A 172 19.60 -5.93 -12.74
N SER A 173 19.68 -4.66 -12.39
CA SER A 173 19.87 -3.58 -13.35
C SER A 173 20.66 -2.43 -12.73
N THR A 174 21.45 -1.76 -13.54
CA THR A 174 22.22 -0.58 -13.15
C THR A 174 21.58 0.67 -13.75
N SER A 175 21.88 1.82 -13.16
CA SER A 175 21.42 3.13 -13.66
C SER A 175 21.80 3.41 -15.11
N GLU A 176 22.85 2.76 -15.63
CA GLU A 176 23.28 2.87 -17.03
C GLU A 176 22.26 2.28 -18.01
N GLN A 177 21.45 1.32 -17.56
CA GLN A 177 20.43 0.66 -18.35
C GLN A 177 19.07 1.40 -18.27
N TRP A 178 18.96 2.42 -17.41
CA TRP A 178 17.72 3.13 -17.18
C TRP A 178 17.64 4.37 -18.07
N ARG A 179 16.55 4.47 -18.84
CA ARG A 179 16.30 5.63 -19.69
C ARG A 179 16.15 6.89 -18.84
N ASP A 180 16.78 7.98 -19.26
CA ASP A 180 16.67 9.32 -18.67
C ASP A 180 17.10 9.42 -17.19
N TRP A 181 17.96 8.52 -16.71
CA TRP A 181 18.48 8.60 -15.34
C TRP A 181 19.55 9.70 -15.21
N ALA A 182 19.26 10.74 -14.43
CA ALA A 182 20.18 11.85 -14.16
C ALA A 182 20.73 11.86 -12.71
N GLY A 183 20.51 10.78 -11.95
CA GLY A 183 20.95 10.68 -10.55
C GLY A 183 22.33 10.05 -10.39
N PRO A 184 22.82 9.90 -9.14
CA PRO A 184 24.03 9.12 -8.85
C PRO A 184 23.95 7.68 -9.37
N SER A 185 25.09 7.02 -9.54
CA SER A 185 25.15 5.61 -9.91
C SER A 185 24.33 4.77 -8.93
N ALA A 186 23.44 3.94 -9.47
CA ALA A 186 22.49 3.17 -8.69
C ALA A 186 22.35 1.75 -9.27
N VAL A 187 21.98 0.82 -8.38
CA VAL A 187 21.65 -0.56 -8.75
C VAL A 187 20.30 -0.90 -8.16
N ALA A 188 19.45 -1.55 -8.97
CA ALA A 188 18.22 -2.16 -8.51
C ALA A 188 18.31 -3.68 -8.64
N MET A 189 18.02 -4.36 -7.53
CA MET A 189 18.00 -5.81 -7.43
C MET A 189 16.64 -6.26 -6.88
N SER A 190 16.15 -7.39 -7.38
CA SER A 190 15.01 -8.08 -6.78
C SER A 190 15.25 -9.59 -6.75
N TRP A 191 14.65 -10.24 -5.76
CA TRP A 191 14.64 -11.69 -5.62
C TRP A 191 13.20 -12.16 -5.83
N ASP A 192 13.01 -13.10 -6.74
CA ASP A 192 11.78 -13.84 -6.88
C ASP A 192 11.83 -14.89 -5.76
N SER A 193 11.03 -14.65 -4.73
CA SER A 193 10.78 -15.65 -3.69
C SER A 193 9.79 -16.69 -4.18
#